data_AF-A0A382R6T6-F1
#
_entry.id   AF-A0A382R6T6-F1
#
_cell.length_a   1.000
_cell.length_b   1.000
_cell.length_c   1.000
_cell.angle_alpha   90.00
_cell.angle_beta   90.00
_cell.angle_gamma   90.00
#
_symmetry.space_group_name_H-M   'P 1'
#
loop_
_entity.id
_entity.type
_entity.pdbx_description
1 polymer ?
#
loop_
_entity_poly.entity_id
_entity_poly.type
_entity_poly.pdbx_seq_one_letter_code
_entity_poly.pdbx_strand_id
1 'polypeptide(L)'
;MKNKQIPYIKYPLLLIGFTLCVCGVRWLTHDQPWILDQVANEERLQMSFVDLFLIDGNTTLSAYLTQIYRFLGLYVLGLGFFLLSFSTSRMLEIVIVRKTVLYVLGILLVSNLILAYFWIPSSHFIYVIWATIVLYSFSLYNHINYSK
;
A
#
# COMPACT_ATOMS: atom_id res chain seq x y z
N MET A 1 2.95 -32.03 -12.30
CA MET A 1 2.19 -30.79 -12.56
C MET A 1 2.62 -29.62 -11.64
N LYS A 2 3.91 -29.44 -11.34
CA LYS A 2 4.41 -28.39 -10.42
C LYS A 2 4.43 -26.97 -11.01
N ASN A 3 4.23 -26.77 -12.32
CA ASN A 3 4.37 -25.45 -12.95
C ASN A 3 3.06 -24.68 -13.18
N LYS A 4 1.89 -25.28 -12.95
CA LYS A 4 0.60 -24.63 -13.28
C LYS A 4 0.16 -23.55 -12.29
N GLN A 5 0.72 -23.51 -11.08
CA GLN A 5 0.24 -22.63 -10.00
C GLN A 5 1.05 -21.35 -9.79
N ILE A 6 2.30 -21.29 -10.24
CA ILE A 6 3.13 -20.06 -10.15
C ILE A 6 2.42 -18.85 -10.78
N PRO A 7 1.75 -18.96 -11.94
CA PRO A 7 0.98 -17.85 -12.50
C PRO A 7 -0.11 -17.31 -11.57
N TYR A 8 -0.83 -18.18 -10.85
CA TYR A 8 -1.89 -17.78 -9.91
C TYR A 8 -1.36 -17.11 -8.64
N ILE A 9 -0.10 -17.33 -8.29
CA ILE A 9 0.57 -16.58 -7.22
C ILE A 9 1.10 -15.25 -7.77
N LYS A 10 1.70 -15.28 -8.97
CA LYS A 10 2.37 -14.16 -9.62
C LYS A 10 1.45 -13.00 -9.95
N TYR A 11 0.39 -13.24 -10.70
CA TYR A 11 -0.42 -12.14 -11.24
C TYR A 11 -1.10 -11.27 -10.18
N PRO A 12 -1.66 -11.82 -9.09
CA PRO A 12 -2.18 -10.98 -8.02
C PRO A 12 -1.08 -10.14 -7.35
N LEU A 13 0.12 -10.70 -7.12
CA LEU A 13 1.24 -9.93 -6.55
C LEU A 13 1.70 -8.81 -7.48
N LEU A 14 1.72 -9.05 -8.81
CA LEU A 14 2.01 -8.01 -9.78
C LEU A 14 0.96 -6.89 -9.77
N LEU A 15 -0.32 -7.24 -9.65
CA LEU A 15 -1.40 -6.26 -9.58
C LEU A 15 -1.31 -5.41 -8.29
N ILE A 16 -0.99 -6.03 -7.16
CA ILE A 16 -0.71 -5.30 -5.91
C ILE A 16 0.50 -4.38 -6.10
N GLY A 17 1.61 -4.89 -6.65
CA GLY A 17 2.82 -4.10 -6.89
C GLY A 17 2.57 -2.89 -7.80
N PHE A 18 1.83 -3.08 -8.89
CA PHE A 18 1.44 -2.00 -9.79
C PHE A 18 0.56 -0.96 -9.09
N THR A 19 -0.41 -1.41 -8.29
CA THR A 19 -1.28 -0.51 -7.49
C THR A 19 -0.44 0.35 -6.54
N LEU A 20 0.53 -0.24 -5.84
CA LEU A 20 1.46 0.49 -4.96
C LEU A 20 2.28 1.52 -5.76
N CYS A 21 2.79 1.17 -6.94
CA CYS A 21 3.50 2.13 -7.79
C CYS A 21 2.62 3.32 -8.19
N VAL A 22 1.37 3.07 -8.59
CA VAL A 22 0.42 4.14 -8.95
C VAL A 22 0.13 5.04 -7.75
N CYS A 23 -0.14 4.47 -6.57
CA CYS A 23 -0.35 5.23 -5.33
C CYS A 23 0.88 6.06 -4.95
N GLY A 24 2.07 5.46 -5.00
CA GLY A 24 3.33 6.13 -4.69
C GLY A 24 3.62 7.30 -5.62
N VAL A 25 3.46 7.11 -6.93
CA VAL A 25 3.59 8.19 -7.92
C VAL A 25 2.58 9.31 -7.64
N ARG A 26 1.33 8.97 -7.35
CA ARG A 26 0.29 9.96 -7.06
C ARG A 26 0.65 10.86 -5.87
N TRP A 27 1.18 10.31 -4.78
CA TRP A 27 1.66 11.11 -3.64
C TRP A 27 2.90 11.96 -3.97
N LEU A 28 3.77 11.49 -4.88
CA LEU A 28 4.96 12.23 -5.30
C LEU A 28 4.64 13.44 -6.18
N THR A 29 3.63 13.31 -7.06
CA THR A 29 3.37 14.30 -8.12
C THR A 29 2.20 15.23 -7.84
N HIS A 30 1.29 14.90 -6.91
CA HIS A 30 0.18 15.78 -6.57
C HIS A 30 0.68 17.08 -5.89
N ASP A 31 0.08 18.22 -6.20
CA ASP A 31 0.49 19.52 -5.65
C ASP A 31 0.29 19.59 -4.13
N GLN A 32 -0.84 19.06 -3.66
CA GLN A 32 -1.22 18.95 -2.25
C GLN A 32 -1.53 17.48 -1.90
N PRO A 33 -0.52 16.62 -1.74
CA PRO A 33 -0.72 15.17 -1.65
C PRO A 33 -1.47 14.74 -0.37
N TRP A 34 -1.50 15.58 0.66
CA TRP A 34 -2.26 15.37 1.89
C TRP A 34 -3.78 15.46 1.71
N ILE A 35 -4.26 16.04 0.60
CA ILE A 35 -5.71 16.05 0.26
C ILE A 35 -6.23 14.65 -0.08
N LEU A 36 -5.34 13.74 -0.48
CA LEU A 36 -5.73 12.37 -0.87
C LEU A 36 -6.41 11.59 0.28
N ASP A 37 -6.15 12.00 1.53
CA ASP A 37 -6.79 11.48 2.74
C ASP A 37 -7.54 12.59 3.51
N GLN A 38 -8.00 13.64 2.82
CA GLN A 38 -8.57 14.83 3.46
C GLN A 38 -9.66 14.50 4.47
N VAL A 39 -10.68 13.74 4.06
CA VAL A 39 -11.84 13.43 4.91
C VAL A 39 -11.41 12.80 6.24
N ALA A 40 -10.54 11.78 6.17
CA ALA A 40 -10.09 11.08 7.37
C ALA A 40 -9.17 11.93 8.23
N ASN A 41 -8.32 12.75 7.61
CA ASN A 41 -7.42 13.64 8.35
C ASN A 41 -8.18 14.77 9.05
N GLU A 42 -9.12 15.43 8.37
CA GLU A 42 -9.93 16.50 8.95
C GLU A 42 -10.84 15.98 10.06
N GLU A 43 -11.41 14.77 9.89
CA GLU A 43 -12.11 14.08 10.97
C GLU A 43 -11.17 13.83 12.16
N ARG A 44 -9.95 13.34 11.94
CA ARG A 44 -8.98 13.10 13.02
C ARG A 44 -8.56 14.38 13.74
N LEU A 45 -8.41 15.47 13.00
CA LEU A 45 -8.03 16.80 13.47
C LEU A 45 -9.19 17.55 14.15
N GLN A 46 -10.43 17.12 13.91
CA GLN A 46 -11.65 17.81 14.34
C GLN A 46 -11.72 19.26 13.82
N MET A 47 -11.10 19.52 12.66
CA MET A 47 -11.11 20.82 11.98
C MET A 47 -10.74 20.66 10.51
N SER A 48 -11.16 21.61 9.67
CA SER A 48 -10.78 21.59 8.25
C SER A 48 -9.31 21.98 8.06
N PHE A 49 -8.69 21.54 6.96
CA PHE A 49 -7.35 22.02 6.61
C PHE A 49 -7.31 23.52 6.35
N VAL A 50 -8.40 24.09 5.84
CA VAL A 50 -8.54 25.54 5.62
C VAL A 50 -8.39 26.28 6.95
N ASP A 51 -9.15 25.87 7.97
CA ASP A 51 -9.08 26.49 9.29
C ASP A 51 -7.72 26.24 9.94
N LEU A 52 -7.15 25.04 9.77
CA LEU A 52 -5.86 24.67 10.35
C LEU A 52 -4.73 25.56 9.82
N PHE A 53 -4.73 25.87 8.52
CA PHE A 53 -3.68 26.70 7.92
C PHE A 53 -3.87 28.20 8.16
N LEU A 54 -5.05 28.64 8.58
CA LEU A 54 -5.31 30.03 8.98
C LEU A 54 -4.85 30.35 10.41
N ILE A 55 -4.51 29.35 11.22
CA ILE A 55 -4.00 29.56 12.58
C ILE A 55 -2.62 30.23 12.52
N ASP A 56 -2.45 31.33 13.25
CA ASP A 56 -1.17 32.00 13.44
C ASP A 56 -0.10 31.02 13.93
N GLY A 57 1.00 30.93 13.19
CA GLY A 57 2.08 29.96 13.43
C GLY A 57 2.09 28.74 12.50
N ASN A 58 1.01 28.47 11.75
CA ASN A 58 0.91 27.33 10.82
C ASN A 58 1.29 27.67 9.36
N THR A 59 1.94 28.81 9.11
CA THR A 59 2.23 29.30 7.76
C THR A 59 3.08 28.34 6.91
N THR A 60 3.86 27.45 7.52
CA THR A 60 4.69 26.44 6.83
C THR A 60 4.08 25.04 6.84
N LEU A 61 2.94 24.83 7.52
CA LEU A 61 2.39 23.50 7.79
C LEU A 61 1.98 22.76 6.51
N SER A 62 1.35 23.45 5.55
CA SER A 62 1.00 22.83 4.27
C SER A 62 2.24 22.32 3.51
N ALA A 63 3.34 23.08 3.53
CA ALA A 63 4.59 22.67 2.89
C ALA A 63 5.21 21.45 3.60
N TYR A 64 5.17 21.44 4.94
CA TYR A 64 5.59 20.29 5.75
C TYR A 64 4.77 19.03 5.47
N LEU A 65 3.44 19.14 5.39
CA LEU A 65 2.58 18.01 5.02
C LEU A 65 2.90 17.50 3.61
N THR A 66 3.08 18.40 2.64
CA THR A 66 3.51 18.01 1.28
C THR A 66 4.83 17.24 1.31
N GLN A 67 5.81 17.69 2.11
CA GLN A 67 7.08 16.99 2.26
C GLN A 67 6.88 15.57 2.82
N ILE A 68 6.15 15.41 3.92
CA ILE A 68 5.94 14.07 4.53
C ILE A 68 5.22 13.13 3.58
N TYR A 69 4.15 13.59 2.93
CA TYR A 69 3.39 12.75 2.01
C TYR A 69 4.21 12.36 0.77
N ARG A 70 5.15 13.20 0.33
CA ARG A 70 6.10 12.81 -0.73
C ARG A 70 7.09 11.74 -0.26
N PHE A 71 7.59 11.82 0.98
CA PHE A 71 8.39 10.74 1.55
C PHE A 71 7.59 9.44 1.66
N LEU A 72 6.33 9.51 2.11
CA LEU A 72 5.42 8.37 2.12
C LEU A 72 5.26 7.79 0.70
N GLY A 73 5.00 8.64 -0.28
CA GLY A 73 4.89 8.26 -1.69
C GLY A 73 6.14 7.55 -2.22
N LEU A 74 7.33 8.03 -1.87
CA LEU A 74 8.59 7.40 -2.22
C LEU A 74 8.71 5.98 -1.62
N TYR A 75 8.38 5.81 -0.34
CA TYR A 75 8.40 4.50 0.30
C TYR A 75 7.39 3.54 -0.32
N VAL A 76 6.16 4.00 -0.59
CA VAL A 76 5.14 3.18 -1.24
C VAL A 76 5.56 2.79 -2.66
N LEU A 77 6.13 3.72 -3.42
CA LEU A 77 6.65 3.45 -4.76
C LEU A 77 7.78 2.41 -4.72
N GLY A 78 8.72 2.57 -3.78
CA GLY A 78 9.81 1.62 -3.55
C GLY A 78 9.28 0.22 -3.22
N LEU A 79 8.29 0.11 -2.32
CA LEU A 79 7.63 -1.16 -2.00
C LEU A 79 6.96 -1.79 -3.22
N GLY A 80 6.30 -0.99 -4.06
CA GLY A 80 5.74 -1.44 -5.33
C GLY A 80 6.80 -2.06 -6.24
N PHE A 81 7.93 -1.38 -6.44
CA PHE A 81 9.05 -1.90 -7.24
C PHE A 81 9.68 -3.16 -6.65
N PHE A 82 9.86 -3.23 -5.33
CA PHE A 82 10.33 -4.44 -4.67
C PHE A 82 9.37 -5.61 -4.95
N LEU A 83 8.07 -5.41 -4.73
CA LEU A 83 7.08 -6.47 -4.94
C LEU A 83 7.06 -6.93 -6.40
N LEU A 84 7.09 -6.01 -7.37
CA LEU A 84 7.16 -6.34 -8.79
C LEU A 84 8.42 -7.15 -9.12
N SER A 85 9.57 -6.76 -8.60
CA SER A 85 10.86 -7.42 -8.86
C SER A 85 10.89 -8.86 -8.32
N PHE A 86 10.35 -9.07 -7.12
CA PHE A 86 10.29 -10.38 -6.48
C PHE A 86 9.12 -11.26 -6.94
N SER A 87 8.20 -10.72 -7.74
CA SER A 87 7.05 -11.45 -8.28
C SER A 87 7.30 -12.07 -9.67
N THR A 88 8.53 -12.04 -10.18
CA THR A 88 8.87 -12.72 -11.44
C THR A 88 8.81 -14.25 -11.27
N SER A 89 8.53 -14.99 -12.35
CA SER A 89 8.43 -16.45 -12.29
C SER A 89 9.70 -17.10 -11.73
N ARG A 90 10.88 -16.62 -12.15
CA ARG A 90 12.18 -17.09 -11.67
C ARG A 90 12.34 -16.91 -10.15
N MET A 91 11.96 -15.75 -9.63
CA MET A 91 12.05 -15.45 -8.20
C MET A 91 11.05 -16.28 -7.40
N LEU A 92 9.82 -16.41 -7.91
CA LEU A 92 8.77 -17.17 -7.25
C LEU A 92 9.00 -18.68 -7.33
N GLU A 93 9.81 -19.21 -8.24
CA GLU A 93 10.21 -20.63 -8.23
C GLU A 93 11.11 -20.96 -7.03
N ILE A 94 11.91 -20.00 -6.56
CA ILE A 94 12.75 -20.14 -5.38
C ILE A 94 11.87 -20.14 -4.12
N VAL A 95 11.75 -21.32 -3.48
CA VAL A 95 10.79 -21.55 -2.38
C VAL A 95 10.99 -20.58 -1.21
N ILE A 96 12.23 -20.32 -0.80
CA ILE A 96 12.52 -19.41 0.31
C ILE A 96 12.09 -17.97 -0.02
N VAL A 97 12.38 -17.49 -1.24
CA VAL A 97 11.98 -16.15 -1.70
C VAL A 97 10.48 -16.02 -1.72
N ARG A 98 9.77 -16.98 -2.34
CA ARG A 98 8.30 -16.98 -2.41
C ARG A 98 7.65 -16.94 -1.03
N LYS A 99 8.13 -17.75 -0.08
CA LYS A 99 7.62 -17.77 1.30
C LYS A 99 7.87 -16.42 2.00
N THR A 100 9.07 -15.88 1.88
CA THR A 100 9.43 -14.59 2.49
C THR A 100 8.58 -13.45 1.93
N VAL A 101 8.38 -13.37 0.62
CA VAL A 101 7.53 -12.35 -0.01
C VAL A 101 6.10 -12.43 0.52
N LEU A 102 5.50 -13.63 0.54
CA LEU A 102 4.13 -13.82 1.04
C LEU A 102 4.00 -13.53 2.53
N TYR A 103 5.00 -13.88 3.33
CA TYR A 103 4.99 -13.62 4.76
C TYR A 103 5.11 -12.13 5.08
N VAL A 104 6.10 -11.45 4.49
CA VAL A 104 6.33 -10.01 4.68
C VAL A 104 5.14 -9.20 4.17
N LEU A 105 4.61 -9.53 2.99
CA LEU A 105 3.42 -8.88 2.45
C LEU A 105 2.19 -9.10 3.35
N GLY A 106 2.02 -10.31 3.89
CA GLY A 106 0.92 -10.61 4.81
C GLY A 106 0.96 -9.75 6.07
N ILE A 107 2.13 -9.66 6.72
CA ILE A 107 2.31 -8.78 7.90
C ILE A 107 1.98 -7.34 7.55
N LEU A 108 2.49 -6.84 6.43
CA LEU A 108 2.28 -5.46 6.00
C LEU A 108 0.78 -5.18 5.76
N LEU A 109 0.07 -6.06 5.06
CA LEU A 109 -1.35 -5.88 4.76
C LEU A 109 -2.24 -5.93 6.00
N VAL A 110 -2.00 -6.88 6.91
CA VAL A 110 -2.76 -6.96 8.17
C VAL A 110 -2.49 -5.74 9.04
N SER A 111 -1.23 -5.33 9.17
CA SER A 111 -0.85 -4.13 9.94
C SER A 111 -1.50 -2.87 9.35
N ASN A 112 -1.46 -2.71 8.02
CA ASN A 112 -2.11 -1.59 7.34
C ASN A 112 -3.62 -1.58 7.57
N LEU A 113 -4.29 -2.73 7.55
CA LEU A 113 -5.72 -2.80 7.79
C LEU A 113 -6.07 -2.37 9.22
N ILE A 114 -5.33 -2.86 10.22
CA ILE A 114 -5.54 -2.50 11.63
C ILE A 114 -5.34 -0.99 11.82
N LEU A 115 -4.23 -0.44 11.31
CA LEU A 115 -3.94 0.98 11.42
C LEU A 115 -4.95 1.84 10.66
N ALA A 116 -5.44 1.39 9.50
CA ALA A 116 -6.43 2.14 8.74
C ALA A 116 -7.75 2.29 9.51
N TYR A 117 -8.27 1.21 10.09
CA TYR A 117 -9.47 1.30 10.92
C TYR A 117 -9.28 2.08 12.22
N PHE A 118 -8.05 2.14 12.74
CA PHE A 118 -7.77 2.85 13.98
C PHE A 118 -7.50 4.36 13.76
N TRP A 119 -6.83 4.73 12.67
CA TRP A 119 -6.39 6.11 12.43
C TRP A 119 -7.16 6.84 11.33
N ILE A 120 -7.64 6.14 10.30
CA ILE A 120 -8.30 6.73 9.13
C ILE A 120 -9.55 5.92 8.69
N PRO A 121 -10.50 5.61 9.60
CA PRO A 121 -11.64 4.72 9.33
C PRO A 121 -12.58 5.21 8.21
N SER A 122 -12.59 6.52 7.92
CA SER A 122 -13.38 7.12 6.85
C SER A 122 -12.64 7.25 5.52
N SER A 123 -11.37 6.86 5.44
CA SER A 123 -10.60 6.97 4.20
C SER A 123 -11.03 5.91 3.17
N HIS A 124 -11.21 6.36 1.92
CA HIS A 124 -11.45 5.49 0.78
C HIS A 124 -10.30 4.49 0.53
N PHE A 125 -9.10 4.73 1.10
CA PHE A 125 -7.98 3.79 1.04
C PHE A 125 -8.31 2.42 1.65
N ILE A 126 -9.26 2.33 2.57
CA ILE A 126 -9.69 1.04 3.15
C ILE A 126 -10.16 0.06 2.07
N TYR A 127 -10.86 0.54 1.04
CA TYR A 127 -11.30 -0.31 -0.07
C TYR A 127 -10.11 -0.88 -0.86
N VAL A 128 -9.07 -0.07 -1.06
CA VAL A 128 -7.83 -0.51 -1.72
C VAL A 128 -7.10 -1.54 -0.87
N ILE A 129 -7.03 -1.34 0.46
CA ILE A 129 -6.45 -2.32 1.39
C ILE A 129 -7.21 -3.66 1.30
N TRP A 130 -8.54 -3.65 1.34
CA TRP A 130 -9.32 -4.88 1.19
C TRP A 130 -9.13 -5.56 -0.17
N ALA A 131 -9.13 -4.80 -1.26
CA ALA A 131 -8.87 -5.35 -2.59
C ALA A 131 -7.50 -6.04 -2.66
N THR A 132 -6.45 -5.43 -2.08
CA THR A 132 -5.13 -6.04 -2.01
C THR A 132 -5.07 -7.26 -1.09
N ILE A 133 -5.82 -7.28 0.01
CA ILE A 133 -5.95 -8.47 0.89
C ILE A 133 -6.61 -9.63 0.15
N VAL A 134 -7.64 -9.38 -0.66
CA VAL A 134 -8.29 -10.43 -1.46
C VAL A 134 -7.31 -11.02 -2.48
N LEU A 135 -6.59 -10.17 -3.22
CA LEU A 135 -5.55 -10.60 -4.16
C LEU A 135 -4.44 -11.41 -3.46
N TYR A 136 -3.99 -10.93 -2.31
CA TYR A 136 -3.00 -11.62 -1.47
C TYR A 136 -3.51 -12.98 -1.01
N SER A 137 -4.75 -13.06 -0.52
CA SER A 137 -5.36 -14.29 -0.04
C SER A 137 -5.46 -15.34 -1.16
N PHE A 138 -5.77 -14.90 -2.38
CA PHE A 138 -5.73 -15.77 -3.56
C PHE A 138 -4.32 -16.30 -3.86
N SER A 139 -3.30 -15.44 -3.81
CA SER A 139 -1.89 -15.87 -3.94
C SER A 139 -1.47 -16.85 -2.84
N LEU A 140 -1.85 -16.58 -1.59
CA LEU A 140 -1.52 -17.41 -0.44
C LEU A 140 -2.18 -18.80 -0.52
N TYR A 141 -3.46 -18.86 -0.89
CA TYR A 141 -4.18 -20.11 -1.11
C TYR A 141 -3.49 -20.98 -2.17
N ASN A 142 -3.11 -20.38 -3.30
CA ASN A 142 -2.38 -21.09 -4.35
C ASN A 142 -0.99 -21.54 -3.88
N HIS A 143 -0.31 -20.77 -3.03
CA HIS A 143 0.95 -21.20 -2.42
C HIS A 143 0.78 -22.42 -1.50
N ILE A 144 -0.24 -22.43 -0.65
CA ILE A 144 -0.50 -23.54 0.28
C ILE A 144 -0.80 -24.83 -0.50
N ASN A 145 -1.57 -24.74 -1.58
CA ASN A 145 -1.89 -25.86 -2.46
C ASN A 145 -0.75 -26.25 -3.43
N TYR A 146 0.30 -25.44 -3.53
CA TYR A 146 1.53 -25.77 -4.24
C TYR A 146 2.43 -26.69 -3.42
N SER A 147 2.39 -26.52 -2.09
CA SER A 147 3.28 -27.20 -1.15
C SER A 147 2.71 -28.53 -0.61
N LYS A 148 1.50 -28.90 -1.02
CA LYS A 148 0.94 -30.26 -0.87
C LYS A 148 1.31 -31.10 -2.09
#